data_AF-A0A4Q4YW99-F1
#
_entry.id   AF-A0A4Q4YW99-F1
#
_cell.length_a   1.000
_cell.length_b   1.000
_cell.length_c   1.000
_cell.angle_alpha   90.00
_cell.angle_beta   90.00
_cell.angle_gamma   90.00
#
_symmetry.space_group_name_H-M   'P 1'
#
loop_
_entity.id
_entity.type
_entity.pdbx_description
1 polymer ?
#
loop_
_entity_poly.entity_id
_entity_poly.type
_entity_poly.pdbx_seq_one_letter_code
_entity_poly.pdbx_strand_id
1 'polypeptide(L)'
;MQRQQHQQLMAAVNGKKVRDGARLPSAPILLPPFCPDNLCPTALQRTVRHHPSVDLFPVPRMRDNLFNGVAAGLFDEDELCVDLMDVDDKADSDKPCPYRLGESWDFRNWEASVPFLRKWGRLINGCPEILEATNYWREKRGERKLLLNVLL
;
A
#
# COMPACT_ATOMS: atom_id res chain seq x y z
N MET A 1 7.61 -5.24 -23.07
CA MET A 1 6.77 -4.15 -22.55
C MET A 1 7.01 -3.91 -21.06
N GLN A 2 6.92 -4.90 -20.17
CA GLN A 2 7.17 -4.74 -18.71
C GLN A 2 8.61 -4.35 -18.31
N ARG A 3 9.65 -4.77 -19.05
CA ARG A 3 11.05 -4.32 -18.79
C ARG A 3 11.26 -2.83 -19.06
N GLN A 4 10.48 -2.26 -19.98
CA GLN A 4 10.67 -0.89 -20.46
C GLN A 4 10.05 0.12 -19.49
N GLN A 5 8.93 -0.24 -18.85
CA GLN A 5 8.33 0.57 -17.77
C GLN A 5 9.16 0.52 -16.47
N HIS A 6 9.73 -0.64 -16.10
CA HIS A 6 10.66 -0.74 -14.96
C HIS A 6 11.93 0.13 -15.18
N GLN A 7 12.45 0.18 -16.41
CA GLN A 7 13.57 1.06 -16.75
C GLN A 7 13.20 2.54 -16.73
N GLN A 8 11.97 2.91 -17.10
CA GLN A 8 11.50 4.30 -17.07
C GLN A 8 11.32 4.82 -15.63
N LEU A 9 10.84 3.98 -14.70
CA LEU A 9 10.71 4.36 -13.28
C LEU A 9 12.08 4.63 -12.64
N MET A 10 13.09 3.80 -12.97
CA MET A 10 14.46 3.96 -12.48
C MET A 10 15.20 5.14 -13.12
N ALA A 11 14.88 5.49 -14.38
CA ALA A 11 15.48 6.63 -15.07
C ALA A 11 15.02 7.98 -14.51
N ALA A 12 13.78 8.08 -14.02
CA ALA A 12 13.23 9.30 -13.40
C ALA A 12 13.91 9.66 -12.07
N VAL A 13 14.41 8.64 -11.34
CA VAL A 13 15.18 8.84 -10.10
C VAL A 13 16.60 9.38 -10.38
N ASN A 14 17.16 9.09 -11.56
CA ASN A 14 18.51 9.49 -11.96
C ASN A 14 18.60 10.90 -12.60
N GLY A 15 17.50 11.66 -12.66
CA GLY A 15 17.46 12.98 -13.31
C GLY A 15 18.12 14.14 -12.55
N LYS A 16 18.58 13.95 -11.30
CA LYS A 16 19.29 15.01 -10.56
C LYS A 16 20.79 14.96 -10.86
N LYS A 17 21.20 15.80 -11.81
CA LYS A 17 22.59 16.13 -12.16
C LYS A 17 23.42 16.41 -10.90
N VAL A 18 24.25 15.44 -10.50
CA VAL A 18 25.28 15.60 -9.47
C VAL A 18 26.35 16.52 -10.05
N ARG A 19 26.56 17.68 -9.42
CA ARG A 19 27.67 18.59 -9.74
C ARG A 19 28.99 17.95 -9.26
N ASP A 20 30.02 18.12 -10.07
CA ASP A 20 31.33 17.52 -9.93
C ASP A 20 32.01 17.77 -8.58
N GLY A 21 32.77 16.77 -8.12
CA GLY A 21 34.02 17.01 -7.40
C GLY A 21 34.00 17.03 -5.87
N ALA A 22 33.48 15.98 -5.22
CA ALA A 22 33.95 15.62 -3.88
C ALA A 22 33.95 14.09 -3.74
N ARG A 23 35.14 13.49 -3.65
CA ARG A 23 35.30 12.08 -3.34
C ARG A 23 34.85 11.87 -1.89
N LEU A 24 33.63 11.38 -1.71
CA LEU A 24 33.16 10.93 -0.40
C LEU A 24 34.04 9.73 0.04
N PRO A 25 34.53 9.70 1.29
CA PRO A 25 35.28 8.55 1.78
C PRO A 25 34.38 7.31 1.73
N SER A 26 34.94 6.18 1.29
CA SER A 26 34.31 4.87 1.30
C SER A 26 34.10 4.40 2.74
N ALA A 27 33.13 4.98 3.43
CA ALA A 27 32.57 4.40 4.62
C ALA A 27 31.84 3.11 4.20
N PRO A 28 31.96 2.00 4.96
CA PRO A 28 31.09 0.85 4.75
C PRO A 28 29.65 1.35 4.81
N ILE A 29 28.83 0.96 3.84
CA ILE A 29 27.40 1.23 3.86
C ILE A 29 26.86 0.52 5.11
N LEU A 30 26.79 1.24 6.22
CA LEU A 30 25.99 0.82 7.36
C LEU A 30 24.56 0.87 6.84
N LEU A 31 24.02 -0.30 6.49
CA LEU A 31 22.60 -0.45 6.21
C LEU A 31 21.87 0.21 7.38
N PRO A 32 20.93 1.14 7.14
CA PRO A 32 20.19 1.76 8.23
C PRO A 32 19.62 0.64 9.11
N PRO A 33 19.90 0.64 10.43
CA PRO A 33 19.38 -0.40 11.29
C PRO A 33 17.86 -0.20 11.36
N PHE A 34 17.13 -1.30 11.20
CA PHE A 34 15.67 -1.38 11.13
C PHE A 34 15.03 -0.99 9.80
N CYS A 35 14.73 -2.02 9.03
CA CYS A 35 13.51 -2.06 8.24
C CYS A 35 12.32 -2.01 9.23
N PRO A 36 11.39 -1.05 9.14
CA PRO A 36 10.15 -1.09 9.89
C PRO A 36 9.48 -2.47 9.72
N ASP A 37 8.86 -3.02 10.76
CA ASP A 37 8.24 -4.36 10.69
C ASP A 37 7.23 -4.47 9.53
N ASN A 38 6.58 -3.36 9.19
CA ASN A 38 5.65 -3.24 8.07
C ASN A 38 6.32 -3.31 6.69
N LEU A 39 7.63 -3.09 6.57
CA LEU A 39 8.38 -3.22 5.31
C LEU A 39 9.04 -4.60 5.16
N CYS A 40 8.99 -5.45 6.18
CA CYS A 40 9.50 -6.82 6.08
C CYS A 40 8.53 -7.70 5.27
N PRO A 41 9.03 -8.49 4.30
CA PRO A 41 8.18 -9.42 3.55
C PRO A 41 7.72 -10.55 4.47
N THR A 42 6.43 -10.89 4.41
CA THR A 42 5.87 -12.02 5.17
C THR A 42 6.45 -13.36 4.71
N ALA A 43 6.27 -14.41 5.52
CA ALA A 43 6.66 -15.77 5.11
C ALA A 43 5.93 -16.17 3.81
N LEU A 44 4.67 -15.79 3.66
CA LEU A 44 3.88 -16.09 2.47
C LEU A 44 4.38 -15.33 1.24
N GLN A 45 4.70 -14.03 1.38
CA GLN A 45 5.32 -13.22 0.31
C GLN A 45 6.61 -13.86 -0.24
N ARG A 46 7.40 -14.52 0.61
CA ARG A 46 8.67 -15.15 0.20
C ARG A 46 8.48 -16.46 -0.57
N THR A 47 7.29 -17.05 -0.52
CA THR A 47 7.01 -18.39 -1.06
C THR A 47 6.07 -18.38 -2.26
N VAL A 48 5.30 -17.30 -2.43
CA VAL A 48 4.28 -17.15 -3.48
C VAL A 48 4.75 -16.12 -4.50
N ARG A 49 4.64 -16.45 -5.80
CA ARG A 49 4.83 -15.46 -6.87
C ARG A 49 3.61 -14.52 -6.87
N HIS A 50 3.86 -13.22 -6.87
CA HIS A 50 2.81 -12.22 -6.69
C HIS A 50 3.07 -10.94 -7.48
N HIS A 51 2.02 -10.14 -7.69
CA HIS A 51 2.15 -8.83 -8.30
C HIS A 51 2.77 -7.82 -7.31
N PRO A 52 3.65 -6.89 -7.76
CA PRO A 52 4.26 -5.88 -6.88
C PRO A 52 3.27 -4.98 -6.12
N SER A 53 1.98 -4.96 -6.52
CA SER A 53 0.94 -4.19 -5.83
C SER A 53 0.71 -4.65 -4.40
N VAL A 54 1.09 -5.89 -4.02
CA VAL A 54 0.96 -6.35 -2.63
C VAL A 54 1.76 -5.50 -1.64
N ASP A 55 2.87 -4.90 -2.09
CA ASP A 55 3.73 -4.05 -1.27
C ASP A 55 3.10 -2.69 -0.95
N LEU A 56 1.97 -2.37 -1.59
CA LEU A 56 1.19 -1.17 -1.28
C LEU A 56 0.48 -1.29 0.07
N PHE A 57 0.18 -2.51 0.52
CA PHE A 57 -0.54 -2.76 1.77
C PHE A 57 0.42 -2.64 2.98
N PRO A 58 0.13 -1.78 3.96
CA PRO A 58 1.06 -1.44 5.03
C PRO A 58 1.08 -2.48 6.16
N VAL A 59 0.06 -3.34 6.22
CA VAL A 59 -0.09 -4.33 7.30
C VAL A 59 0.28 -5.73 6.77
N PRO A 60 1.23 -6.45 7.41
CA PRO A 60 1.61 -7.80 7.01
C PRO A 60 0.44 -8.77 6.87
N ARG A 61 -0.50 -8.77 7.83
CA ARG A 61 -1.70 -9.61 7.78
C ARG A 61 -2.62 -9.28 6.60
N MET A 62 -2.71 -8.01 6.20
CA MET A 62 -3.50 -7.61 5.04
C MET A 62 -2.93 -8.21 3.73
N ARG A 63 -1.59 -8.31 3.63
CA ARG A 63 -0.92 -9.00 2.52
C ARG A 63 -1.19 -10.50 2.53
N ASP A 64 -1.11 -11.12 3.71
CA ASP A 64 -1.42 -12.56 3.84
C ASP A 64 -2.89 -12.86 3.51
N ASN A 65 -3.82 -11.96 3.88
CA ASN A 65 -5.23 -12.06 3.49
C ASN A 65 -5.40 -12.00 1.97
N LEU A 66 -4.66 -11.14 1.26
CA LEU A 66 -4.68 -11.09 -0.20
C LEU A 66 -4.28 -12.44 -0.80
N PHE A 67 -3.14 -13.00 -0.40
CA PHE A 67 -2.68 -14.30 -0.92
C PHE A 67 -3.68 -15.42 -0.68
N ASN A 68 -4.18 -15.52 0.55
CA ASN A 68 -5.16 -16.54 0.91
C ASN A 68 -6.46 -16.36 0.12
N GLY A 69 -6.91 -15.13 -0.10
CA GLY A 69 -8.11 -14.84 -0.85
C GLY A 69 -7.95 -15.10 -2.36
N VAL A 70 -6.81 -14.77 -2.96
CA VAL A 70 -6.51 -15.13 -4.36
C VAL A 70 -6.48 -16.66 -4.51
N ALA A 71 -5.80 -17.36 -3.61
CA ALA A 71 -5.73 -18.82 -3.63
C ALA A 71 -7.12 -19.49 -3.45
N ALA A 72 -8.02 -18.84 -2.69
CA ALA A 72 -9.38 -19.29 -2.48
C ALA A 72 -10.38 -18.83 -3.57
N GLY A 73 -9.94 -18.07 -4.58
CA GLY A 73 -10.81 -17.52 -5.62
C GLY A 73 -11.76 -16.42 -5.12
N LEU A 74 -11.45 -15.79 -3.98
CA LEU A 74 -12.23 -14.70 -3.40
C LEU A 74 -11.82 -13.33 -3.94
N PHE A 75 -10.59 -13.20 -4.44
CA PHE A 75 -10.06 -11.95 -4.98
C PHE A 75 -9.49 -12.16 -6.37
N ASP A 76 -9.79 -11.21 -7.25
CA ASP A 76 -9.09 -11.03 -8.51
C ASP A 76 -7.93 -10.02 -8.28
N GLU A 77 -6.69 -10.50 -8.40
CA GLU A 77 -5.48 -9.69 -8.17
C GLU A 77 -5.34 -8.57 -9.22
N ASP A 78 -5.78 -8.81 -10.46
CA ASP A 78 -5.71 -7.83 -11.55
C ASP A 78 -6.76 -6.72 -11.33
N GLU A 79 -7.98 -7.10 -10.93
CA GLU A 79 -9.03 -6.14 -10.58
C GLU A 79 -8.61 -5.24 -9.40
N LEU A 80 -8.04 -5.85 -8.35
CA LEU A 80 -7.49 -5.11 -7.22
C LEU A 80 -6.37 -4.17 -7.64
N CYS A 81 -5.49 -4.60 -8.55
CA CYS A 81 -4.42 -3.76 -9.08
C CYS A 81 -4.97 -2.53 -9.80
N VAL A 82 -6.03 -2.66 -10.59
CA VAL A 82 -6.69 -1.53 -11.26
C VAL A 82 -7.27 -0.56 -10.23
N ASP A 83 -8.02 -1.05 -9.25
CA ASP A 83 -8.61 -0.20 -8.18
C ASP A 83 -7.55 0.53 -7.36
N LEU A 84 -6.39 -0.09 -7.11
CA LEU A 84 -5.27 0.54 -6.39
C LEU A 84 -4.53 1.60 -7.22
N MET A 85 -4.53 1.49 -8.55
CA MET A 85 -3.88 2.45 -9.46
C MET A 85 -4.78 3.63 -9.80
N ASP A 86 -6.10 3.49 -9.68
CA ASP A 86 -7.09 4.54 -9.90
C ASP A 86 -7.21 5.44 -8.65
N VAL A 87 -6.09 6.07 -8.27
CA VAL A 87 -6.03 7.01 -7.16
C VAL A 87 -6.71 8.30 -7.58
N ASP A 88 -8.00 8.44 -7.27
CA ASP A 88 -8.69 9.73 -7.35
C ASP A 88 -8.34 10.56 -6.10
N ASP A 89 -7.97 11.83 -6.27
CA ASP A 89 -7.62 12.74 -5.17
C ASP A 89 -8.86 13.15 -4.35
N LYS A 90 -10.06 12.69 -4.75
CA LYS A 90 -11.33 13.08 -4.15
C LYS A 90 -11.85 12.00 -3.21
N ALA A 91 -11.90 12.35 -1.91
CA ALA A 91 -12.50 11.56 -0.83
C ALA A 91 -13.93 11.05 -1.13
N ASP A 92 -14.66 11.74 -2.00
CA ASP A 92 -16.07 11.50 -2.37
C ASP A 92 -16.23 10.74 -3.70
N SER A 93 -15.18 10.11 -4.21
CA SER A 93 -15.31 9.26 -5.41
C SER A 93 -16.12 8.00 -5.10
N ASP A 94 -17.00 7.61 -6.02
CA ASP A 94 -17.71 6.31 -5.98
C ASP A 94 -16.78 5.12 -6.25
N LYS A 95 -15.46 5.35 -6.34
CA LYS A 95 -14.47 4.35 -6.71
C LYS A 95 -13.80 3.69 -5.49
N PRO A 96 -13.53 2.38 -5.56
CA PRO A 96 -12.69 1.70 -4.58
C PRO A 96 -11.25 2.24 -4.65
N CYS A 97 -10.83 3.03 -3.66
CA CYS A 97 -9.46 3.54 -3.59
C CYS A 97 -9.04 3.68 -2.11
N PRO A 98 -7.84 3.22 -1.73
CA PRO A 98 -7.21 3.68 -0.51
C PRO A 98 -6.50 5.01 -0.74
N TYR A 99 -6.95 6.07 -0.07
CA TYR A 99 -6.24 7.33 -0.02
C TYR A 99 -4.95 7.15 0.78
N ARG A 100 -3.84 7.48 0.15
CA ARG A 100 -2.51 7.42 0.75
C ARG A 100 -2.04 8.85 1.03
N LEU A 101 -2.14 9.26 2.29
CA LEU A 101 -1.90 10.63 2.73
C LEU A 101 -0.43 10.88 3.15
N GLY A 102 0.47 9.95 2.81
CA GLY A 102 1.88 9.98 3.19
C GLY A 102 2.63 8.71 2.75
N GLU A 103 3.66 8.31 3.50
CA GLU A 103 4.46 7.13 3.18
C GLU A 103 3.63 5.84 3.18
N SER A 104 3.82 5.01 2.14
CA SER A 104 2.95 3.87 1.82
C SER A 104 2.95 2.75 2.86
N TRP A 105 4.06 2.59 3.57
CA TRP A 105 4.31 1.53 4.55
C TRP A 105 3.87 1.88 5.97
N ASP A 106 3.47 3.12 6.21
CA ASP A 106 2.89 3.54 7.48
C ASP A 106 1.36 3.47 7.37
N PHE A 107 0.76 2.52 8.07
CA PHE A 107 -0.70 2.34 8.05
C PHE A 107 -1.45 3.59 8.52
N ARG A 108 -0.82 4.48 9.30
CA ARG A 108 -1.44 5.73 9.75
C ARG A 108 -1.71 6.69 8.60
N ASN A 109 -1.00 6.53 7.49
CA ASN A 109 -1.20 7.32 6.27
C ASN A 109 -2.22 6.69 5.31
N TRP A 110 -2.90 5.61 5.73
CA TRP A 110 -3.96 4.97 4.96
C TRP A 110 -5.34 5.45 5.38
N GLU A 111 -6.17 5.71 4.38
CA GLU A 111 -7.61 5.86 4.54
C GLU A 111 -8.32 5.06 3.44
N ALA A 112 -9.10 4.05 3.82
CA ALA A 112 -9.87 3.26 2.87
C ALA A 112 -11.20 3.96 2.52
N SER A 113 -11.49 4.15 1.23
CA SER A 113 -12.81 4.66 0.81
C SER A 113 -13.93 3.68 1.18
N VAL A 114 -15.16 4.18 1.32
CA VAL A 114 -16.33 3.32 1.59
C VAL A 114 -16.54 2.28 0.47
N PRO A 115 -16.45 2.62 -0.83
CA PRO A 115 -16.46 1.61 -1.90
C PRO A 115 -15.35 0.57 -1.77
N PHE A 116 -14.13 0.98 -1.38
CA PHE A 116 -13.02 0.06 -1.13
C PHE A 116 -13.35 -0.93 -0.02
N LEU A 117 -13.88 -0.46 1.11
CA LEU A 117 -14.25 -1.32 2.23
C LEU A 117 -15.38 -2.29 1.87
N ARG A 118 -16.34 -1.88 1.04
CA ARG A 118 -17.43 -2.76 0.58
C ARG A 118 -16.93 -3.87 -0.35
N LYS A 119 -16.04 -3.53 -1.29
CA LYS A 119 -15.52 -4.48 -2.28
C LYS A 119 -14.43 -5.38 -1.70
N TRP A 120 -13.48 -4.77 -0.99
CA TRP A 120 -12.24 -5.40 -0.55
C TRP A 120 -12.14 -5.56 0.97
N GLY A 121 -13.21 -5.33 1.74
CA GLY A 121 -13.12 -5.32 3.20
C GLY A 121 -12.67 -6.64 3.83
N ARG A 122 -12.77 -7.77 3.12
CA ARG A 122 -12.14 -9.03 3.55
C ARG A 122 -10.61 -8.95 3.65
N LEU A 123 -9.94 -8.06 2.89
CA LEU A 123 -8.50 -7.81 3.00
C LEU A 123 -8.10 -7.31 4.39
N ILE A 124 -8.97 -6.53 5.04
CA ILE A 124 -8.66 -5.92 6.35
C ILE A 124 -9.15 -6.76 7.53
N ASN A 125 -9.59 -8.01 7.28
CA ASN A 125 -9.97 -8.92 8.35
C ASN A 125 -8.82 -9.13 9.35
N GLY A 126 -9.10 -8.86 10.62
CA GLY A 126 -8.11 -8.93 11.69
C GLY A 126 -7.05 -7.81 11.64
N CYS A 127 -7.28 -6.72 10.90
CA CYS A 127 -6.41 -5.54 10.79
C CYS A 127 -7.20 -4.27 11.21
N PRO A 128 -7.63 -4.16 12.50
CA PRO A 128 -8.43 -3.02 12.96
C PRO A 128 -7.75 -1.66 12.74
N GLU A 129 -6.42 -1.63 12.73
CA GLU A 129 -5.60 -0.44 12.52
C GLU A 129 -5.89 0.30 11.19
N ILE A 130 -6.33 -0.42 10.15
CA ILE A 130 -6.72 0.22 8.88
C ILE A 130 -8.02 1.02 9.05
N LEU A 131 -9.00 0.47 9.77
CA LEU A 131 -10.24 1.18 10.05
C LEU A 131 -10.03 2.33 11.03
N GLU A 132 -9.14 2.16 12.02
CA GLU A 132 -8.75 3.22 12.94
C GLU A 132 -8.10 4.40 12.21
N ALA A 133 -7.13 4.12 11.33
CA ALA A 133 -6.49 5.15 10.50
C ALA A 133 -7.51 5.83 9.55
N THR A 134 -8.40 5.04 8.93
CA THR A 134 -9.48 5.57 8.11
C THR A 134 -10.37 6.53 8.91
N ASN A 135 -10.81 6.13 10.10
CA ASN A 135 -11.67 6.94 10.95
C ASN A 135 -10.96 8.18 11.51
N TYR A 136 -9.65 8.11 11.74
CA TYR A 136 -8.86 9.27 12.13
C TYR A 136 -8.93 10.38 11.07
N TRP A 137 -8.71 10.05 9.79
CA TRP A 137 -8.74 11.02 8.70
C TRP A 137 -10.15 11.56 8.42
N ARG A 138 -11.16 10.70 8.49
CA ARG A 138 -12.57 11.11 8.40
C ARG A 138 -12.94 12.12 9.49
N GLU A 139 -12.57 11.84 10.74
CA GLU A 139 -12.85 12.73 11.86
C GLU A 139 -12.13 14.08 11.71
N LYS A 140 -10.89 14.10 11.20
CA LYS A 140 -10.16 15.34 10.90
C LYS A 140 -10.88 16.25 9.89
N ARG A 141 -11.72 15.69 9.02
CA ARG A 141 -12.55 16.45 8.07
C ARG A 141 -13.98 16.68 8.56
N GLY A 142 -14.32 16.27 9.79
CA GLY A 142 -15.68 16.38 10.34
C GLY A 142 -16.65 15.32 9.81
N GLU A 143 -16.16 14.27 9.16
CA GLU A 143 -16.99 13.16 8.70
C GLU A 143 -17.27 12.16 9.84
N ARG A 144 -18.38 11.43 9.71
CA ARG A 144 -18.73 10.35 10.65
C ARG A 144 -17.78 9.16 10.52
N LYS A 145 -17.45 8.56 11.67
CA LYS A 145 -16.72 7.29 11.75
C LYS A 145 -17.51 6.17 11.09
N LEU A 146 -16.79 5.33 10.37
CA LEU A 146 -17.27 4.07 9.82
C LEU A 146 -17.26 3.00 10.90
N LEU A 147 -18.28 2.15 10.87
CA LEU A 147 -18.38 0.96 11.70
C LEU A 147 -18.33 -0.26 10.78
N LEU A 148 -17.38 -1.17 11.04
CA LEU A 148 -17.11 -2.30 10.15
C LEU A 148 -18.31 -3.23 9.98
N ASN A 149 -19.09 -3.42 11.06
CA ASN A 149 -20.32 -4.22 11.07
C ASN A 149 -21.47 -3.64 10.24
N VAL A 150 -21.35 -2.40 9.74
CA VAL A 150 -22.33 -1.76 8.85
C VAL A 150 -21.88 -1.84 7.38
N LEU A 151 -20.62 -2.26 7.14
CA LEU A 151 -19.99 -2.27 5.83
C LEU A 151 -19.69 -3.68 5.29
N LEU A 152 -19.79 -4.72 6.14
CA LEU A 152 -19.50 -6.13 5.84
C LEU A 152 -20.69 -7.04 6.13
#